data_AF-A0A1I7XJM6-F1
#
_entry.id   AF-A0A1I7XJM6-F1
#
_cell.length_a   1.000
_cell.length_b   1.000
_cell.length_c   1.000
_cell.angle_alpha   90.00
_cell.angle_beta   90.00
_cell.angle_gamma   90.00
#
_symmetry.space_group_name_H-M   'P 1'
#
loop_
_entity.id
_entity.type
_entity.pdbx_description
1 polymer ?
#
loop_
_entity_poly.entity_id
_entity_poly.type
_entity_poly.pdbx_seq_one_letter_code
_entity_poly.pdbx_strand_id
1 'polypeptide(L)'
;MISQLSMMKADMRNANAAMAGELAPLARQKAATVILEGKDIAAKEVLTHEEHRLVKQRCNEMETRLSELEKLAEQRKSVGTQQISQDIQNLQSWFSSRAFPFLAQHGDIGGNFPDAKDFVAAHKEFATEVVNRDASVISVLSKKPEMSNSEKIAVKEFEENYEKLKDTLENRIQLGNTYEQVHKFAKDLESSFDALTSLLDTNRDFTNERVAAQMNNVFQMIQETLGQEKHQGEKFIANAEQIGRSDQLLNVQRAVQSVKNIITDHDHRFTYVTQKWLEWQQSKSELKRLEHCVDEVQMWQEEAWEIVRLLNHTNVTTVQETEGLQKRIKEFQETLGHQSRKIEEAMKYTQSMNLIIKLVIRTIYEACHGNKSTAETNRRVSERTRE
;
A
#
# COMPACT_ATOMS: atom_id res chain seq x y z
N MET A 1 -47.74 -56.47 14.60
CA MET A 1 -47.29 -55.48 15.59
C MET A 1 -45.98 -55.86 16.30
N ILE A 2 -45.89 -56.99 17.00
CA ILE A 2 -44.68 -57.41 17.74
C ILE A 2 -43.38 -57.38 16.89
N SER A 3 -43.44 -57.88 15.65
CA SER A 3 -42.31 -57.81 14.70
C SER A 3 -41.93 -56.36 14.33
N GLN A 4 -42.92 -55.49 14.12
CA GLN A 4 -42.69 -54.07 13.81
C GLN A 4 -42.01 -53.34 14.99
N LEU A 5 -42.43 -53.60 16.24
CA LEU A 5 -41.76 -53.05 17.41
C LEU A 5 -40.29 -53.52 17.51
N SER A 6 -39.99 -54.75 17.11
CA SER A 6 -38.61 -55.23 17.03
C SER A 6 -37.78 -54.55 15.96
N MET A 7 -38.36 -54.29 14.79
CA MET A 7 -37.71 -53.52 13.72
C MET A 7 -37.44 -52.08 14.19
N MET A 8 -38.44 -51.39 14.74
CA MET A 8 -38.28 -50.03 15.24
C MET A 8 -37.26 -49.95 16.38
N LYS A 9 -37.14 -51.00 17.21
CA LYS A 9 -36.08 -51.10 18.24
C LYS A 9 -34.69 -51.23 17.62
N ALA A 10 -34.55 -51.96 16.51
CA ALA A 10 -33.30 -52.06 15.78
C ALA A 10 -32.92 -50.70 15.15
N ASP A 11 -33.90 -50.00 14.56
CA ASP A 11 -33.69 -48.66 14.01
C ASP A 11 -33.30 -47.65 15.11
N MET A 12 -33.96 -47.70 16.27
CA MET A 12 -33.65 -46.88 17.44
C MET A 12 -32.20 -47.04 17.93
N ARG A 13 -31.59 -48.22 17.75
CA ARG A 13 -30.18 -48.44 18.11
C ARG A 13 -29.23 -47.60 17.25
N ASN A 14 -29.62 -47.20 16.04
CA ASN A 14 -28.80 -46.39 15.15
C ASN A 14 -29.32 -44.95 14.99
N ALA A 15 -30.44 -44.62 15.64
CA ALA A 15 -31.07 -43.31 15.58
C ALA A 15 -30.28 -42.24 16.35
N ASN A 16 -30.28 -41.01 15.82
CA ASN A 16 -29.86 -39.80 16.55
C ASN A 16 -31.00 -39.30 17.47
N ALA A 17 -30.75 -38.26 18.26
CA ALA A 17 -31.71 -37.76 19.24
C ALA A 17 -33.03 -37.27 18.61
N ALA A 18 -32.97 -36.58 17.48
CA ALA A 18 -34.15 -36.14 16.72
C ALA A 18 -35.00 -37.33 16.25
N MET A 19 -34.37 -38.33 15.61
CA MET A 19 -35.05 -39.52 15.12
C MET A 19 -35.62 -40.38 16.27
N ALA A 20 -34.92 -40.45 17.41
CA ALA A 20 -35.44 -41.05 18.64
C ALA A 20 -36.65 -40.28 19.19
N GLY A 21 -36.68 -38.96 18.99
CA GLY A 21 -37.81 -38.07 19.28
C GLY A 21 -39.08 -38.40 18.52
N GLU A 22 -38.98 -38.92 17.30
CA GLU A 22 -40.13 -39.26 16.43
C GLU A 22 -40.51 -40.74 16.48
N LEU A 23 -39.51 -41.64 16.52
CA LEU A 23 -39.73 -43.09 16.50
C LEU A 23 -40.50 -43.59 17.73
N ALA A 24 -40.22 -43.05 18.93
CA ALA A 24 -40.89 -43.48 20.15
C ALA A 24 -42.38 -43.09 20.20
N PRO A 25 -42.78 -41.83 19.91
CA PRO A 25 -44.19 -41.47 19.78
C PRO A 25 -44.93 -42.29 18.72
N LEU A 26 -44.30 -42.55 17.57
CA LEU A 26 -44.90 -43.36 16.51
C LEU A 26 -45.12 -44.81 16.95
N ALA A 27 -44.13 -45.41 17.63
CA ALA A 27 -44.25 -46.76 18.18
C ALA A 27 -45.36 -46.84 19.24
N ARG A 28 -45.45 -45.83 20.12
CA ARG A 28 -46.52 -45.71 21.13
C ARG A 28 -47.89 -45.63 20.46
N GLN A 29 -48.05 -44.75 19.48
CA GLN A 29 -49.32 -44.58 18.76
C GLN A 29 -49.78 -45.90 18.12
N LYS A 30 -48.88 -46.61 17.41
CA LYS A 30 -49.21 -47.87 16.74
C LYS A 30 -49.48 -49.02 17.70
N ALA A 31 -48.70 -49.15 18.76
CA ALA A 31 -48.84 -50.24 19.72
C ALA A 31 -50.05 -50.03 20.64
N ALA A 32 -50.34 -48.79 21.07
CA ALA A 32 -51.43 -48.49 21.98
C ALA A 32 -52.80 -48.92 21.42
N THR A 33 -53.05 -48.67 20.13
CA THR A 33 -54.29 -49.09 19.46
C THR A 33 -54.47 -50.62 19.51
N VAL A 34 -53.43 -51.37 19.13
CA VAL A 34 -53.49 -52.85 19.10
C VAL A 34 -53.56 -53.46 20.50
N ILE A 35 -52.90 -52.84 21.48
CA ILE A 35 -52.98 -53.27 22.89
C ILE A 35 -54.40 -53.03 23.43
N LEU A 36 -55.02 -51.89 23.10
CA LEU A 36 -56.39 -51.57 23.50
C LEU A 36 -57.38 -52.57 22.90
N GLU A 37 -57.30 -52.83 21.60
CA GLU A 37 -58.13 -53.82 20.90
C GLU A 37 -57.97 -55.22 21.53
N GLY A 38 -56.74 -55.64 21.82
CA GLY A 38 -56.50 -56.92 22.48
C GLY A 38 -57.11 -57.00 23.89
N LYS A 39 -57.07 -55.91 24.66
CA LYS A 39 -57.72 -55.84 25.98
C LYS A 39 -59.25 -55.88 25.86
N ASP A 40 -59.81 -55.23 24.85
CA ASP A 40 -61.24 -55.23 24.56
C ASP A 40 -61.73 -56.63 24.16
N ILE A 41 -60.99 -57.33 23.29
CA ILE A 41 -61.27 -58.73 22.92
C ILE A 41 -61.26 -59.62 24.16
N ALA A 42 -60.24 -59.47 25.02
CA ALA A 42 -60.17 -60.24 26.26
C ALA A 42 -61.35 -59.97 27.21
N ALA A 43 -61.93 -58.76 27.19
CA ALA A 43 -62.99 -58.35 28.10
C ALA A 43 -64.42 -58.61 27.59
N LYS A 44 -64.64 -58.58 26.27
CA LYS A 44 -65.98 -58.57 25.65
C LYS A 44 -66.34 -59.84 24.91
N GLU A 45 -65.36 -60.60 24.43
CA GLU A 45 -65.59 -61.81 23.63
C GLU A 45 -65.65 -63.07 24.50
N VAL A 46 -66.44 -64.06 24.06
CA VAL A 46 -66.48 -65.39 24.70
C VAL A 46 -65.29 -66.21 24.23
N LEU A 47 -64.20 -66.14 24.98
CA LEU A 47 -62.94 -66.83 24.69
C LEU A 47 -62.80 -68.09 25.55
N THR A 48 -62.14 -69.11 25.00
CA THR A 48 -61.65 -70.24 25.80
C THR A 48 -60.54 -69.77 26.75
N HIS A 49 -60.29 -70.55 27.80
CA HIS A 49 -59.23 -70.24 28.78
C HIS A 49 -57.84 -70.12 28.11
N GLU A 50 -57.59 -70.88 27.04
CA GLU A 50 -56.32 -70.83 26.30
C GLU A 50 -56.22 -69.60 25.39
N GLU A 51 -57.30 -69.20 24.71
CA GLU A 51 -57.33 -67.98 23.91
C GLU A 51 -57.16 -66.73 24.77
N HIS A 52 -57.82 -66.69 25.94
CA HIS A 52 -57.66 -65.58 26.88
C HIS A 52 -56.21 -65.47 27.39
N ARG A 53 -55.56 -66.61 27.64
CA ARG A 53 -54.14 -66.68 28.02
C ARG A 53 -53.24 -66.14 26.89
N LEU A 54 -53.50 -66.52 25.65
CA LEU A 54 -52.73 -66.10 24.48
C LEU A 54 -52.87 -64.59 24.20
N VAL A 55 -54.08 -64.04 24.23
CA VAL A 55 -54.32 -62.61 24.03
C VAL A 55 -53.59 -61.80 25.11
N LYS A 56 -53.73 -62.20 26.38
CA LYS A 56 -53.03 -61.55 27.50
C LYS A 56 -51.50 -61.63 27.35
N GLN A 57 -50.96 -62.79 26.96
CA GLN A 57 -49.53 -62.95 26.72
C GLN A 57 -49.03 -62.01 25.62
N ARG A 58 -49.77 -61.88 24.51
CA ARG A 58 -49.38 -61.01 23.38
C ARG A 58 -49.49 -59.53 23.72
N CYS A 59 -50.51 -59.11 24.45
CA CYS A 59 -50.62 -57.73 24.97
C CYS A 59 -49.43 -57.39 25.88
N ASN A 60 -49.10 -58.27 26.83
CA ASN A 60 -47.95 -58.07 27.73
C ASN A 60 -46.62 -58.03 26.96
N GLU A 61 -46.46 -58.86 25.93
CA GLU A 61 -45.27 -58.86 25.08
C GLU A 61 -45.13 -57.53 24.30
N MET A 62 -46.24 -56.99 23.78
CA MET A 62 -46.24 -55.68 23.12
C MET A 62 -45.93 -54.54 24.08
N GLU A 63 -46.52 -54.53 25.28
CA GLU A 63 -46.25 -53.54 26.33
C GLU A 63 -44.77 -53.56 26.75
N THR A 64 -44.20 -54.76 26.92
CA THR A 64 -42.78 -54.92 27.29
C THR A 64 -41.87 -54.36 26.19
N ARG A 65 -42.11 -54.73 24.92
CA ARG A 65 -41.28 -54.24 23.80
C ARG A 65 -41.43 -52.74 23.57
N LEU A 66 -42.62 -52.18 23.76
CA LEU A 66 -42.84 -50.74 23.70
C LEU A 66 -42.06 -50.02 24.80
N SER A 67 -42.13 -50.52 26.05
CA SER A 67 -41.40 -49.94 27.19
C SER A 67 -39.88 -49.95 26.97
N GLU A 68 -39.34 -51.05 26.43
CA GLU A 68 -37.91 -51.13 26.09
C GLU A 68 -37.50 -50.13 25.01
N LEU A 69 -38.33 -49.93 23.99
CA LEU A 69 -38.07 -48.97 22.91
C LEU A 69 -38.11 -47.53 23.43
N GLU A 70 -39.08 -47.19 24.29
CA GLU A 70 -39.17 -45.87 24.92
C GLU A 70 -37.97 -45.58 25.82
N LYS A 71 -37.49 -46.56 26.61
CA LYS A 71 -36.26 -46.43 27.39
C LYS A 71 -35.03 -46.18 26.51
N LEU A 72 -34.91 -46.88 25.38
CA LEU A 72 -33.82 -46.67 24.43
C LEU A 72 -33.88 -45.28 23.80
N ALA A 73 -35.09 -44.80 23.45
CA ALA A 73 -35.27 -43.46 22.91
C ALA A 73 -34.86 -42.37 23.91
N GLU A 74 -35.21 -42.53 25.19
CA GLU A 74 -34.84 -41.61 26.25
C GLU A 74 -33.32 -41.57 26.46
N GLN A 75 -32.67 -42.75 26.44
CA GLN A 75 -31.21 -42.85 26.46
C GLN A 75 -30.58 -42.10 25.27
N ARG A 76 -31.10 -42.30 24.05
CA ARG A 76 -30.59 -41.63 22.84
C ARG A 76 -30.74 -40.11 22.91
N LYS A 77 -31.86 -39.60 23.44
CA LYS A 77 -32.06 -38.17 23.68
C LYS A 77 -31.05 -37.63 24.69
N SER A 78 -30.87 -38.30 25.83
CA SER A 78 -29.94 -37.86 26.88
C SER A 78 -28.49 -37.77 26.38
N VAL A 79 -28.04 -38.75 25.58
CA VAL A 79 -26.69 -38.74 24.98
C VAL A 79 -26.54 -37.61 23.96
N GLY A 80 -27.57 -37.36 23.15
CA GLY A 80 -27.56 -36.24 22.20
C GLY A 80 -27.45 -34.88 22.88
N THR A 81 -28.22 -34.66 23.94
CA THR A 81 -28.16 -33.42 24.73
C THR A 81 -26.81 -33.24 25.41
N GLN A 82 -26.24 -34.31 26.00
CA GLN A 82 -24.90 -34.27 26.58
C GLN A 82 -23.83 -33.91 25.54
N GLN A 83 -23.92 -34.48 24.33
CA GLN A 83 -22.98 -34.17 23.25
C GLN A 83 -23.09 -32.70 22.82
N ILE A 84 -24.30 -32.16 22.70
CA ILE A 84 -24.52 -30.75 22.36
C ILE A 84 -23.90 -29.84 23.43
N SER A 85 -24.19 -30.10 24.71
CA SER A 85 -23.58 -29.36 25.83
C SER A 85 -22.05 -29.41 25.79
N GLN A 86 -21.46 -30.57 25.50
CA GLN A 86 -20.01 -30.72 25.39
C GLN A 86 -19.43 -29.94 24.19
N ASP A 87 -20.09 -30.00 23.03
CA ASP A 87 -19.66 -29.27 21.84
C ASP A 87 -19.65 -27.74 22.10
N ILE A 88 -20.67 -27.22 22.78
CA ILE A 88 -20.77 -25.81 23.18
C ILE A 88 -19.63 -25.43 24.13
N GLN A 89 -19.39 -26.25 25.17
CA GLN A 89 -18.33 -26.00 26.13
C GLN A 89 -16.94 -26.03 25.47
N ASN A 90 -16.70 -26.92 24.52
CA ASN A 90 -15.44 -27.00 23.78
C ASN A 90 -15.19 -25.71 22.98
N LEU A 91 -16.22 -25.17 22.33
CA LEU A 91 -16.13 -23.91 21.59
C LEU A 91 -15.88 -22.72 22.52
N GLN A 92 -16.62 -22.61 23.62
CA GLN A 92 -16.44 -21.55 24.62
C GLN A 92 -15.07 -21.62 25.30
N SER A 93 -14.59 -22.83 25.60
CA SER A 93 -13.27 -23.07 26.18
C SER A 93 -12.17 -22.65 25.21
N TRP A 94 -12.26 -23.02 23.93
CA TRP A 94 -11.32 -22.57 22.91
C TRP A 94 -11.33 -21.04 22.79
N PHE A 95 -12.51 -20.40 22.75
CA PHE A 95 -12.58 -18.95 22.68
C PHE A 95 -11.86 -18.28 23.85
N SER A 96 -12.12 -18.76 25.07
CA SER A 96 -11.59 -18.18 26.31
C SER A 96 -10.11 -18.47 26.53
N SER A 97 -9.62 -19.65 26.12
CA SER A 97 -8.23 -20.10 26.36
C SER A 97 -7.29 -19.82 25.19
N ARG A 98 -7.81 -19.61 23.98
CA ARG A 98 -7.02 -19.44 22.76
C ARG A 98 -7.31 -18.12 22.07
N ALA A 99 -8.56 -17.85 21.68
CA ALA A 99 -8.88 -16.67 20.86
C ALA A 99 -8.71 -15.35 21.61
N PHE A 100 -9.30 -15.23 22.80
CA PHE A 100 -9.17 -14.01 23.60
C PHE A 100 -7.71 -13.73 24.03
N PRO A 101 -6.95 -14.72 24.56
CA PRO A 101 -5.53 -14.51 24.87
C PRO A 101 -4.69 -14.14 23.64
N PHE A 102 -4.97 -14.71 22.47
CA PHE A 102 -4.28 -14.34 21.23
C PHE A 102 -4.47 -12.86 20.91
N LEU A 103 -5.71 -12.35 20.92
CA LEU A 103 -5.99 -10.94 20.65
C LEU A 103 -5.30 -10.00 21.65
N ALA A 104 -5.22 -10.41 22.91
CA ALA A 104 -4.56 -9.63 23.96
C ALA A 104 -3.03 -9.63 23.81
N GLN A 105 -2.42 -10.78 23.47
CA GLN A 105 -0.96 -10.91 23.31
C GLN A 105 -0.46 -10.25 22.02
N HIS A 106 -1.23 -10.34 20.95
CA HIS A 106 -0.91 -9.74 19.65
C HIS A 106 -1.66 -8.41 19.46
N GLY A 107 -1.78 -7.63 20.54
CA GLY A 107 -2.45 -6.33 20.54
C GLY A 107 -1.58 -5.17 20.07
N ASP A 108 -0.25 -5.25 20.17
CA ASP A 108 0.64 -4.17 19.75
C ASP A 108 1.07 -4.34 18.29
N ILE A 109 0.75 -3.35 17.45
CA ILE A 109 1.22 -3.29 16.05
C ILE A 109 2.74 -3.02 15.99
N GLY A 110 3.30 -2.42 17.04
CA GLY A 110 4.70 -2.04 17.12
C GLY A 110 5.00 -0.67 16.50
N GLY A 111 6.29 -0.40 16.32
CA GLY A 111 6.78 0.94 15.93
C GLY A 111 7.68 0.95 14.71
N ASN A 112 7.85 -0.18 14.04
CA ASN A 112 8.75 -0.33 12.90
C ASN A 112 8.19 -1.36 11.90
N PHE A 113 8.87 -1.49 10.75
CA PHE A 113 8.45 -2.39 9.68
C PHE A 113 8.51 -3.89 10.04
N PRO A 114 9.58 -4.41 10.69
CA PRO A 114 9.58 -5.78 11.20
C PRO A 114 8.40 -6.12 12.12
N ASP A 115 8.13 -5.28 13.12
CA ASP A 115 7.01 -5.49 14.05
C ASP A 115 5.67 -5.59 13.29
N ALA A 116 5.47 -4.71 12.31
CA ALA A 116 4.26 -4.69 11.48
C ALA A 116 4.07 -6.00 10.70
N LYS A 117 5.16 -6.54 10.14
CA LYS A 117 5.14 -7.82 9.42
C LYS A 117 4.80 -8.99 10.33
N ASP A 118 5.42 -9.04 11.50
CA ASP A 118 5.19 -10.10 12.48
C ASP A 118 3.74 -10.05 12.98
N PHE A 119 3.22 -8.85 13.23
CA PHE A 119 1.82 -8.61 13.56
C PHE A 119 0.89 -9.15 12.47
N VAL A 120 1.09 -8.77 11.20
CA VAL A 120 0.24 -9.23 10.09
C VAL A 120 0.32 -10.74 9.89
N ALA A 121 1.52 -11.31 9.98
CA ALA A 121 1.73 -12.75 9.83
C ALA A 121 0.98 -13.54 10.91
N ALA A 122 1.14 -13.17 12.17
CA ALA A 122 0.46 -13.83 13.29
C ALA A 122 -1.08 -13.77 13.13
N HIS A 123 -1.64 -12.62 12.72
CA HIS A 123 -3.08 -12.48 12.54
C HIS A 123 -3.60 -13.29 11.34
N LYS A 124 -2.86 -13.37 10.24
CA LYS A 124 -3.24 -14.20 9.07
C LYS A 124 -3.20 -15.70 9.40
N GLU A 125 -2.19 -16.14 10.14
CA GLU A 125 -2.11 -17.51 10.62
C GLU A 125 -3.30 -17.85 11.54
N PHE A 126 -3.59 -16.98 12.50
CA PHE A 126 -4.70 -17.18 13.42
C PHE A 126 -6.07 -17.11 12.72
N ALA A 127 -6.25 -16.23 11.73
CA ALA A 127 -7.45 -16.19 10.90
C ALA A 127 -7.69 -17.52 10.18
N THR A 128 -6.63 -18.21 9.76
CA THR A 128 -6.73 -19.56 9.19
C THR A 128 -7.18 -20.58 10.24
N GLU A 129 -6.67 -20.49 11.48
CA GLU A 129 -7.14 -21.29 12.62
C GLU A 129 -8.65 -21.08 12.86
N VAL A 130 -9.13 -19.84 12.81
CA VAL A 130 -10.55 -19.50 12.95
C VAL A 130 -11.38 -20.12 11.81
N VAL A 131 -10.98 -19.96 10.55
CA VAL A 131 -11.69 -20.55 9.41
C VAL A 131 -11.81 -22.08 9.53
N ASN A 132 -10.76 -22.75 10.00
CA ASN A 132 -10.79 -24.19 10.23
C ASN A 132 -11.81 -24.62 11.30
N ARG A 133 -12.28 -23.70 12.15
CA ARG A 133 -13.32 -23.95 13.16
C ARG A 133 -14.74 -23.71 12.65
N ASP A 134 -14.94 -23.07 11.50
CA ASP A 134 -16.27 -22.76 10.98
C ASP A 134 -17.15 -24.01 10.84
N ALA A 135 -16.59 -25.13 10.40
CA ALA A 135 -17.35 -26.39 10.30
C ALA A 135 -17.90 -26.86 11.66
N SER A 136 -17.11 -26.73 12.74
CA SER A 136 -17.56 -27.07 14.10
C SER A 136 -18.62 -26.11 14.59
N VAL A 137 -18.46 -24.81 14.34
CA VAL A 137 -19.45 -23.78 14.72
C VAL A 137 -20.77 -24.00 13.99
N ILE A 138 -20.74 -24.20 12.68
CA ILE A 138 -21.93 -24.49 11.86
C ILE A 138 -22.63 -25.77 12.34
N SER A 139 -21.87 -26.81 12.69
CA SER A 139 -22.42 -28.06 13.19
C SER A 139 -23.16 -27.90 14.53
N VAL A 140 -22.66 -27.04 15.43
CA VAL A 140 -23.36 -26.72 16.68
C VAL A 140 -24.61 -25.89 16.39
N LEU A 141 -24.50 -24.87 15.52
CA LEU A 141 -25.63 -24.02 15.15
C LEU A 141 -26.76 -24.80 14.46
N SER A 142 -26.47 -25.82 13.66
CA SER A 142 -27.50 -26.66 13.03
C SER A 142 -28.31 -27.47 14.05
N LYS A 143 -27.76 -27.73 15.25
CA LYS A 143 -28.44 -28.46 16.35
C LYS A 143 -29.28 -27.54 17.24
N LYS A 144 -29.38 -26.25 16.95
CA LYS A 144 -30.16 -25.25 17.70
C LYS A 144 -31.63 -25.64 17.98
N PRO A 145 -32.35 -26.36 17.10
CA PRO A 145 -33.70 -26.84 17.41
C PRO A 145 -33.77 -27.85 18.57
N GLU A 146 -32.71 -28.65 18.75
CA GLU A 146 -32.62 -29.73 19.74
C GLU A 146 -32.12 -29.25 21.12
N MET A 147 -31.70 -27.98 21.20
CA MET A 147 -31.13 -27.36 22.40
C MET A 147 -32.18 -26.93 23.44
N SER A 148 -31.79 -27.02 24.70
CA SER A 148 -32.45 -26.35 25.82
C SER A 148 -32.35 -24.83 25.72
N ASN A 149 -33.17 -24.10 26.50
CA ASN A 149 -33.14 -22.64 26.49
C ASN A 149 -31.78 -22.08 26.95
N SER A 150 -31.14 -22.69 27.94
CA SER A 150 -29.81 -22.29 28.40
C SER A 150 -28.73 -22.49 27.33
N GLU A 151 -28.76 -23.61 26.62
CA GLU A 151 -27.84 -23.88 25.51
C GLU A 151 -28.05 -22.91 24.34
N LYS A 152 -29.31 -22.58 24.03
CA LYS A 152 -29.64 -21.58 22.99
C LYS A 152 -29.06 -20.21 23.31
N ILE A 153 -29.11 -19.78 24.58
CA ILE A 153 -28.52 -18.53 25.03
C ILE A 153 -26.99 -18.59 24.91
N ALA A 154 -26.37 -19.65 25.43
CA ALA A 154 -24.92 -19.84 25.39
C ALA A 154 -24.36 -19.88 23.95
N VAL A 155 -25.06 -20.55 23.04
CA VAL A 155 -24.69 -20.61 21.62
C VAL A 155 -24.86 -19.26 20.95
N LYS A 156 -25.93 -18.53 21.26
CA LYS A 156 -26.13 -17.18 20.69
C LYS A 156 -25.03 -16.22 21.12
N GLU A 157 -24.66 -16.23 22.40
CA GLU A 157 -23.56 -15.42 22.92
C GLU A 157 -22.22 -15.81 22.29
N PHE A 158 -21.97 -17.12 22.12
CA PHE A 158 -20.79 -17.59 21.41
C PHE A 158 -20.78 -17.14 19.94
N GLU A 159 -21.90 -17.28 19.22
CA GLU A 159 -22.07 -16.87 17.82
C GLU A 159 -21.76 -15.37 17.63
N GLU A 160 -22.32 -14.51 18.49
CA GLU A 160 -22.05 -13.06 18.49
C GLU A 160 -20.56 -12.76 18.74
N ASN A 161 -19.94 -13.44 19.70
CA ASN A 161 -18.51 -13.27 20.01
C ASN A 161 -17.60 -13.79 18.90
N TYR A 162 -17.99 -14.87 18.23
CA TYR A 162 -17.22 -15.50 17.16
C TYR A 162 -17.23 -14.66 15.88
N GLU A 163 -18.37 -14.07 15.51
CA GLU A 163 -18.43 -13.13 14.39
C GLU A 163 -17.66 -11.84 14.71
N LYS A 164 -17.79 -11.31 15.94
CA LYS A 164 -16.97 -10.16 16.38
C LYS A 164 -15.46 -10.46 16.33
N LEU A 165 -15.04 -11.70 16.62
CA LEU A 165 -13.65 -12.13 16.49
C LEU A 165 -13.19 -12.07 15.02
N LYS A 166 -14.00 -12.56 14.07
CA LYS A 166 -13.68 -12.49 12.64
C LYS A 166 -13.51 -11.05 12.18
N ASP A 167 -14.46 -10.18 12.51
CA ASP A 167 -14.41 -8.76 12.19
C ASP A 167 -13.15 -8.10 12.79
N THR A 168 -12.82 -8.44 14.04
CA THR A 168 -11.63 -7.91 14.72
C THR A 168 -10.35 -8.33 13.99
N LEU A 169 -10.24 -9.60 13.60
CA LEU A 169 -9.08 -10.11 12.86
C LEU A 169 -8.94 -9.47 11.49
N GLU A 170 -10.04 -9.35 10.74
CA GLU A 170 -10.02 -8.71 9.42
C GLU A 170 -9.56 -7.24 9.52
N ASN A 171 -10.14 -6.49 10.46
CA ASN A 171 -9.76 -5.10 10.72
C ASN A 171 -8.28 -4.97 11.10
N ARG A 172 -7.77 -5.83 12.00
CA ARG A 172 -6.35 -5.82 12.38
C ARG A 172 -5.44 -6.16 11.21
N ILE A 173 -5.77 -7.18 10.41
CA ILE A 173 -4.99 -7.56 9.23
C ILE A 173 -4.94 -6.41 8.22
N GLN A 174 -6.08 -5.78 7.93
CA GLN A 174 -6.15 -4.64 7.01
C GLN A 174 -5.33 -3.45 7.52
N LEU A 175 -5.42 -3.16 8.82
CA LEU A 175 -4.67 -2.09 9.46
C LEU A 175 -3.16 -2.33 9.38
N GLY A 176 -2.71 -3.55 9.72
CA GLY A 176 -1.32 -3.96 9.61
C GLY A 176 -0.79 -3.92 8.18
N ASN A 177 -1.56 -4.38 7.19
CA ASN A 177 -1.17 -4.29 5.78
C ASN A 177 -1.00 -2.82 5.32
N THR A 178 -1.88 -1.93 5.78
CA THR A 178 -1.78 -0.49 5.46
C THR A 178 -0.52 0.10 6.10
N TYR A 179 -0.21 -0.28 7.34
CA TYR A 179 1.01 0.14 8.03
C TYR A 179 2.28 -0.34 7.33
N GLU A 180 2.32 -1.61 6.89
CA GLU A 180 3.42 -2.12 6.07
C GLU A 180 3.60 -1.32 4.77
N GLN A 181 2.50 -0.90 4.15
CA GLN A 181 2.55 -0.14 2.90
C GLN A 181 3.16 1.25 3.11
N VAL A 182 2.84 1.93 4.22
CA VAL A 182 3.47 3.21 4.60
C VAL A 182 4.98 3.03 4.70
N HIS A 183 5.46 2.00 5.41
CA HIS A 183 6.90 1.73 5.55
C HIS A 183 7.59 1.38 4.24
N LYS A 184 6.91 0.73 3.29
CA LYS A 184 7.46 0.46 1.95
C LYS A 184 7.67 1.77 1.19
N PHE A 185 6.66 2.64 1.16
CA PHE A 185 6.79 3.97 0.54
C PHE A 185 7.87 4.80 1.21
N ALA A 186 7.94 4.77 2.55
CA ALA A 186 8.96 5.48 3.31
C ALA A 186 10.38 5.08 2.86
N LYS A 187 10.64 3.77 2.77
CA LYS A 187 11.94 3.26 2.32
C LYS A 187 12.27 3.61 0.86
N ASP A 188 11.28 3.55 -0.02
CA ASP A 188 11.45 3.92 -1.44
C ASP A 188 11.77 5.42 -1.56
N LEU A 189 11.15 6.24 -0.71
CA LEU A 189 11.39 7.68 -0.66
C LEU A 189 12.77 8.02 -0.09
N GLU A 190 13.19 7.37 0.99
CA GLU A 190 14.56 7.49 1.54
C GLU A 190 15.61 7.21 0.46
N SER A 191 15.43 6.11 -0.28
CA SER A 191 16.34 5.71 -1.36
C SER A 191 16.35 6.73 -2.51
N SER A 192 15.20 7.31 -2.82
CA SER A 192 15.06 8.33 -3.86
C SER A 192 15.70 9.67 -3.46
N PHE A 193 15.54 10.08 -2.20
CA PHE A 193 16.23 11.24 -1.65
C PHE A 193 17.74 11.09 -1.72
N ASP A 194 18.27 9.96 -1.26
CA ASP A 194 19.71 9.69 -1.28
C ASP A 194 20.28 9.70 -2.70
N ALA A 195 19.54 9.10 -3.66
CA ALA A 195 19.90 9.11 -5.07
C ALA A 195 19.95 10.54 -5.64
N LEU A 196 18.95 11.37 -5.36
CA LEU A 196 18.91 12.75 -5.86
C LEU A 196 20.00 13.62 -5.22
N THR A 197 20.21 13.51 -3.91
CA THR A 197 21.30 14.22 -3.22
C THR A 197 22.66 13.84 -3.80
N SER A 198 22.91 12.56 -4.06
CA SER A 198 24.15 12.11 -4.70
C SER A 198 24.34 12.71 -6.11
N LEU A 199 23.28 12.76 -6.91
CA LEU A 199 23.34 13.37 -8.24
C LEU A 199 23.60 14.89 -8.17
N LEU A 200 22.94 15.58 -7.24
CA LEU A 200 23.11 17.02 -7.00
C LEU A 200 24.54 17.37 -6.57
N ASP A 201 25.15 16.54 -5.72
CA ASP A 201 26.51 16.78 -5.23
C ASP A 201 27.58 16.51 -6.29
N THR A 202 27.33 15.54 -7.17
CA THR A 202 28.31 15.05 -8.15
C THR A 202 28.27 15.82 -9.49
N ASN A 203 27.10 16.32 -9.92
CA ASN A 203 26.93 16.97 -11.22
C ASN A 203 27.03 18.51 -11.12
N ARG A 204 28.26 19.03 -11.07
CA ARG A 204 28.55 20.48 -10.94
C ARG A 204 28.95 21.16 -12.25
N ASP A 205 29.24 20.39 -13.27
CA ASP A 205 29.71 20.83 -14.58
C ASP A 205 28.55 21.03 -15.57
N PHE A 206 27.33 20.56 -15.24
CA PHE A 206 26.06 20.81 -15.96
C PHE A 206 26.01 20.42 -17.45
N THR A 207 27.10 19.88 -18.00
CA THR A 207 27.27 19.51 -19.40
C THR A 207 26.48 18.26 -19.80
N ASN A 208 26.17 17.39 -18.85
CA ASN A 208 25.53 16.11 -19.12
C ASN A 208 23.99 16.21 -19.05
N GLU A 209 23.35 16.48 -20.19
CA GLU A 209 21.89 16.57 -20.29
C GLU A 209 21.16 15.26 -19.93
N ARG A 210 21.81 14.10 -20.09
CA ARG A 210 21.23 12.82 -19.65
C ARG A 210 21.12 12.74 -18.13
N VAL A 211 22.13 13.22 -17.40
CA VAL A 211 22.09 13.28 -15.93
C VAL A 211 21.06 14.31 -15.47
N ALA A 212 20.97 15.46 -16.14
CA ALA A 212 19.93 16.44 -15.84
C ALA A 212 18.51 15.87 -16.00
N ALA A 213 18.26 15.11 -17.08
CA ALA A 213 16.99 14.42 -17.28
C ALA A 213 16.73 13.37 -16.19
N GLN A 214 17.74 12.60 -15.80
CA GLN A 214 17.63 11.66 -14.68
C GLN A 214 17.26 12.37 -13.37
N MET A 215 17.90 13.49 -13.06
CA MET A 215 17.59 14.24 -11.84
C MET A 215 16.16 14.78 -11.84
N ASN A 216 15.68 15.32 -12.97
CA ASN A 216 14.27 15.72 -13.13
C ASN A 216 13.33 14.54 -12.83
N ASN A 217 13.61 13.36 -13.39
CA ASN A 217 12.78 12.16 -13.20
C ASN A 217 12.77 11.71 -11.74
N VAL A 218 13.92 11.71 -11.05
CA VAL A 218 13.99 11.33 -9.63
C VAL A 218 13.26 12.36 -8.77
N PHE A 219 13.40 13.66 -9.05
CA PHE A 219 12.66 14.70 -8.32
C PHE A 219 11.14 14.54 -8.48
N GLN A 220 10.66 14.28 -9.69
CA GLN A 220 9.23 14.03 -9.93
C GLN A 220 8.76 12.76 -9.20
N MET A 221 9.54 11.68 -9.24
CA MET A 221 9.24 10.45 -8.52
C MET A 221 9.12 10.70 -7.00
N ILE A 222 10.02 11.49 -6.42
CA ILE A 222 9.93 11.90 -5.01
C ILE A 222 8.61 12.63 -4.73
N GLN A 223 8.20 13.57 -5.58
CA GLN A 223 6.93 14.30 -5.39
C GLN A 223 5.71 13.37 -5.42
N GLU A 224 5.68 12.45 -6.38
CA GLU A 224 4.59 11.48 -6.52
C GLU A 224 4.55 10.51 -5.33
N THR A 225 5.69 9.95 -4.94
CA THR A 225 5.81 8.99 -3.82
C THR A 225 5.51 9.66 -2.48
N LEU A 226 5.95 10.91 -2.25
CA LEU A 226 5.62 11.67 -1.04
C LEU A 226 4.10 11.87 -0.89
N GLY A 227 3.41 12.17 -2.00
CA GLY A 227 1.95 12.27 -2.02
C GLY A 227 1.26 10.94 -1.66
N GLN A 228 1.76 9.82 -2.19
CA GLN A 228 1.24 8.48 -1.90
C GLN A 228 1.49 8.07 -0.44
N GLU A 229 2.70 8.31 0.07
CA GLU A 229 3.05 8.04 1.46
C GLU A 229 2.13 8.80 2.41
N LYS A 230 2.01 10.13 2.21
CA LYS A 230 1.15 10.96 3.05
C LYS A 230 -0.29 10.49 3.04
N HIS A 231 -0.84 10.18 1.86
CA HIS A 231 -2.19 9.65 1.74
C HIS A 231 -2.38 8.32 2.49
N GLN A 232 -1.45 7.36 2.34
CA GLN A 232 -1.54 6.09 3.06
C GLN A 232 -1.33 6.26 4.57
N GLY A 233 -0.43 7.16 4.97
CA GLY A 233 -0.16 7.46 6.36
C GLY A 233 -1.35 8.10 7.07
N GLU A 234 -1.99 9.08 6.45
CA GLU A 234 -3.22 9.70 6.96
C GLU A 234 -4.38 8.70 7.02
N LYS A 235 -4.54 7.87 5.98
CA LYS A 235 -5.52 6.78 5.96
C LYS A 235 -5.28 5.78 7.09
N PHE A 236 -4.03 5.38 7.30
CA PHE A 236 -3.64 4.50 8.40
C PHE A 236 -4.00 5.11 9.76
N ILE A 237 -3.65 6.38 9.99
CA ILE A 237 -3.93 7.06 11.28
C ILE A 237 -5.44 7.11 11.53
N ALA A 238 -6.24 7.52 10.54
CA ALA A 238 -7.68 7.59 10.68
C ALA A 238 -8.30 6.21 11.00
N ASN A 239 -7.87 5.16 10.29
CA ASN A 239 -8.34 3.80 10.52
C ASN A 239 -7.88 3.26 11.88
N ALA A 240 -6.64 3.51 12.28
CA ALA A 240 -6.08 3.09 13.55
C ALA A 240 -6.86 3.70 14.73
N GLU A 241 -7.17 5.00 14.66
CA GLU A 241 -7.94 5.71 15.67
C GLU A 241 -9.41 5.24 15.72
N GLN A 242 -10.01 4.91 14.57
CA GLN A 242 -11.36 4.36 14.51
C GLN A 242 -11.42 2.95 15.10
N ILE A 243 -10.58 2.03 14.62
CA ILE A 243 -10.54 0.63 15.05
C ILE A 243 -10.15 0.54 16.54
N GLY A 244 -9.18 1.34 16.98
CA GLY A 244 -8.72 1.37 18.37
C GLY A 244 -9.79 1.85 19.38
N ARG A 245 -10.86 2.53 18.94
CA ARG A 245 -12.01 2.85 19.80
C ARG A 245 -12.93 1.65 20.02
N SER A 246 -13.06 0.78 19.03
CA SER A 246 -13.91 -0.41 19.10
C SER A 246 -13.18 -1.65 19.64
N ASP A 247 -11.86 -1.75 19.40
CA ASP A 247 -11.02 -2.85 19.82
C ASP A 247 -10.13 -2.43 20.99
N GLN A 248 -10.58 -2.75 22.20
CA GLN A 248 -9.90 -2.37 23.45
C GLN A 248 -8.56 -3.09 23.67
N LEU A 249 -8.33 -4.20 22.95
CA LEU A 249 -7.10 -4.99 23.07
C LEU A 249 -6.02 -4.53 22.07
N LEU A 250 -6.36 -3.62 21.16
CA LEU A 250 -5.44 -3.12 20.14
C LEU A 250 -4.71 -1.86 20.62
N ASN A 251 -3.39 -1.91 20.64
CA ASN A 251 -2.54 -0.76 20.88
C ASN A 251 -1.99 -0.23 19.54
N VAL A 252 -2.46 0.95 19.16
CA VAL A 252 -2.06 1.64 17.92
C VAL A 252 -1.09 2.81 18.16
N GLN A 253 -0.82 3.19 19.41
CA GLN A 253 -0.18 4.47 19.72
C GLN A 253 1.22 4.59 19.12
N ARG A 254 2.03 3.53 19.27
CA ARG A 254 3.40 3.50 18.73
C ARG A 254 3.40 3.56 17.21
N ALA A 255 2.52 2.81 16.55
CA ALA A 255 2.42 2.80 15.10
C ALA A 255 1.95 4.16 14.56
N VAL A 256 0.91 4.77 15.17
CA VAL A 256 0.43 6.11 14.81
C VAL A 256 1.52 7.16 14.97
N GLN A 257 2.27 7.12 16.08
CA GLN A 257 3.37 8.05 16.27
C GLN A 257 4.51 7.81 15.27
N SER A 258 4.82 6.55 14.94
CA SER A 258 5.82 6.23 13.92
C SER A 258 5.44 6.82 12.56
N VAL A 259 4.19 6.67 12.12
CA VAL A 259 3.74 7.24 10.84
C VAL A 259 3.81 8.77 10.85
N LYS A 260 3.40 9.42 11.94
CA LYS A 260 3.51 10.89 12.08
C LYS A 260 4.97 11.35 11.98
N ASN A 261 5.90 10.62 12.61
CA ASN A 261 7.32 10.93 12.56
C ASN A 261 7.88 10.76 11.14
N ILE A 262 7.54 9.67 10.45
CA ILE A 262 7.95 9.40 9.07
C ILE A 262 7.51 10.56 8.15
N ILE A 263 6.22 10.91 8.17
CA ILE A 263 5.69 11.99 7.33
C ILE A 263 6.41 13.31 7.62
N THR A 264 6.65 13.62 8.89
CA THR A 264 7.30 14.87 9.30
C THR A 264 8.77 14.90 8.84
N ASP A 265 9.51 13.81 9.01
CA ASP A 265 10.91 13.71 8.59
C ASP A 265 11.04 13.86 7.07
N HIS A 266 10.17 13.16 6.32
CA HIS A 266 10.17 13.22 4.87
C HIS A 266 9.74 14.59 4.32
N ASP A 267 8.83 15.32 4.98
CA ASP A 267 8.49 16.69 4.62
C ASP A 267 9.69 17.64 4.80
N HIS A 268 10.45 17.48 5.89
CA HIS A 268 11.68 18.24 6.11
C HIS A 268 12.76 17.90 5.07
N ARG A 269 12.99 16.60 4.79
CA ARG A 269 13.93 16.17 3.75
C ARG A 269 13.52 16.68 2.38
N PHE A 270 12.23 16.63 2.05
CA PHE A 270 11.70 17.15 0.79
C PHE A 270 11.96 18.66 0.65
N THR A 271 11.74 19.42 1.71
CA THR A 271 12.04 20.86 1.75
C THR A 271 13.51 21.13 1.46
N TYR A 272 14.41 20.40 2.13
CA TYR A 272 15.86 20.53 1.91
C TYR A 272 16.27 20.19 0.46
N VAL A 273 15.80 19.05 -0.05
CA VAL A 273 16.13 18.60 -1.41
C VAL A 273 15.54 19.54 -2.45
N THR A 274 14.34 20.07 -2.24
CA THR A 274 13.73 21.08 -3.11
C THR A 274 14.57 22.34 -3.18
N GLN A 275 15.10 22.82 -2.05
CA GLN A 275 16.01 23.97 -2.06
C GLN A 275 17.26 23.67 -2.88
N LYS A 276 17.92 22.53 -2.64
CA LYS A 276 19.12 22.12 -3.38
C LYS A 276 18.86 21.96 -4.88
N TRP A 277 17.70 21.42 -5.22
CA TRP A 277 17.24 21.26 -6.58
C TRP A 277 17.06 22.62 -7.29
N LEU A 278 16.43 23.60 -6.62
CA LEU A 278 16.26 24.96 -7.16
C LEU A 278 17.60 25.68 -7.33
N GLU A 279 18.51 25.57 -6.34
CA GLU A 279 19.88 26.12 -6.42
C GLU A 279 20.63 25.54 -7.65
N TRP A 280 20.50 24.24 -7.88
CA TRP A 280 21.11 23.57 -9.01
C TRP A 280 20.51 24.00 -10.36
N GLN A 281 19.18 24.11 -10.45
CA GLN A 281 18.49 24.58 -11.65
C GLN A 281 18.87 26.02 -12.01
N GLN A 282 18.95 26.90 -11.01
CA GLN A 282 19.41 28.27 -11.20
C GLN A 282 20.85 28.30 -11.74
N SER A 283 21.76 27.58 -11.08
CA SER A 283 23.17 27.49 -11.50
C SER A 283 23.33 26.99 -12.93
N LYS A 284 22.55 25.96 -13.32
CA LYS A 284 22.51 25.46 -14.70
C LYS A 284 22.04 26.53 -15.70
N SER A 285 20.98 27.26 -15.37
CA SER A 285 20.43 28.31 -16.24
C SER A 285 21.41 29.47 -16.42
N GLU A 286 22.13 29.84 -15.36
CA GLU A 286 23.16 30.87 -15.39
C GLU A 286 24.35 30.45 -16.26
N LEU A 287 24.79 29.20 -16.17
CA LEU A 287 25.85 28.68 -17.05
C LEU A 287 25.43 28.69 -18.52
N LYS A 288 24.22 28.24 -18.86
CA LYS A 288 23.72 28.30 -20.25
C LYS A 288 23.67 29.72 -20.80
N ARG A 289 23.30 30.70 -19.96
CA ARG A 289 23.33 32.12 -20.35
C ARG A 289 24.76 32.58 -20.64
N LEU A 290 25.72 32.14 -19.84
CA LEU A 290 27.13 32.45 -20.03
C LEU A 290 27.69 31.81 -21.31
N GLU A 291 27.39 30.52 -21.56
CA GLU A 291 27.77 29.81 -22.79
C GLU A 291 27.25 30.55 -24.03
N HIS A 292 25.98 30.93 -24.05
CA HIS A 292 25.41 31.70 -25.16
C HIS A 292 26.09 33.06 -25.37
N CYS A 293 26.39 33.78 -24.28
CA CYS A 293 27.13 35.03 -24.37
C CYS A 293 28.54 34.83 -24.95
N VAL A 294 29.19 33.72 -24.62
CA VAL A 294 30.53 33.39 -25.10
C VAL A 294 30.49 33.05 -26.58
N ASP A 295 29.52 32.27 -27.03
CA ASP A 295 29.32 31.96 -28.45
C ASP A 295 29.10 33.23 -29.27
N GLU A 296 28.25 34.16 -28.80
CA GLU A 296 28.03 35.45 -29.46
C GLU A 296 29.31 36.29 -29.57
N VAL A 297 30.10 36.34 -28.48
CA VAL A 297 31.37 37.06 -28.46
C VAL A 297 32.39 36.39 -29.39
N GLN A 298 32.44 35.06 -29.43
CA GLN A 298 33.33 34.31 -30.33
C GLN A 298 32.98 34.54 -31.80
N MET A 299 31.69 34.47 -32.18
CA MET A 299 31.25 34.79 -33.54
C MET A 299 31.64 36.22 -33.94
N TRP A 300 31.39 37.20 -33.05
CA TRP A 300 31.80 38.57 -33.29
C TRP A 300 33.34 38.73 -33.41
N GLN A 301 34.11 37.97 -32.63
CA GLN A 301 35.58 37.96 -32.73
C GLN A 301 36.05 37.43 -34.09
N GLU A 302 35.43 36.35 -34.61
CA GLU A 302 35.75 35.81 -35.94
C GLU A 302 35.44 36.84 -37.04
N GLU A 303 34.30 37.52 -36.96
CA GLU A 303 33.94 38.61 -37.87
C GLU A 303 34.94 39.79 -37.78
N ALA A 304 35.32 40.18 -36.56
CA ALA A 304 36.30 41.24 -36.30
C ALA A 304 37.65 40.92 -36.94
N TRP A 305 38.12 39.68 -36.75
CA TRP A 305 39.40 39.23 -37.27
C TRP A 305 39.39 39.19 -38.81
N GLU A 306 38.28 38.78 -39.42
CA GLU A 306 38.13 38.80 -40.88
C GLU A 306 38.16 40.23 -41.44
N ILE A 307 37.50 41.20 -40.78
CA ILE A 307 37.57 42.62 -41.16
C ILE A 307 39.02 43.13 -41.10
N VAL A 308 39.75 42.82 -40.02
CA VAL A 308 41.17 43.20 -39.87
C VAL A 308 42.04 42.52 -40.93
N ARG A 309 41.79 41.24 -41.23
CA ARG A 309 42.50 40.51 -42.28
C ARG A 309 42.28 41.14 -43.65
N LEU A 310 41.03 41.45 -44.01
CA LEU A 310 40.69 42.14 -45.25
C LEU A 310 41.37 43.51 -45.32
N LEU A 311 41.36 44.28 -44.24
CA LEU A 311 42.05 45.58 -44.18
C LEU A 311 43.56 45.47 -44.45
N ASN A 312 44.21 44.44 -43.94
CA ASN A 312 45.65 44.22 -44.12
C ASN A 312 46.04 43.70 -45.52
N HIS A 313 45.11 43.09 -46.26
CA HIS A 313 45.38 42.46 -47.56
C HIS A 313 44.74 43.16 -48.76
N THR A 314 43.89 44.17 -48.53
CA THR A 314 43.26 44.93 -49.63
C THR A 314 44.18 46.05 -50.11
N ASN A 315 44.71 45.92 -51.33
CA ASN A 315 45.30 47.05 -52.03
C ASN A 315 44.17 47.94 -52.52
N VAL A 316 43.86 48.99 -51.77
CA VAL A 316 42.79 49.92 -52.10
C VAL A 316 43.18 50.70 -53.37
N THR A 317 42.48 50.45 -54.48
CA THR A 317 42.79 51.09 -55.77
C THR A 317 41.71 52.07 -56.22
N THR A 318 40.53 52.01 -55.61
CA THR A 318 39.41 52.90 -55.91
C THR A 318 38.85 53.61 -54.67
N VAL A 319 38.30 54.80 -54.87
CA VAL A 319 37.64 55.59 -53.81
C VAL A 319 36.44 54.84 -53.22
N GLN A 320 35.71 54.10 -54.06
CA GLN A 320 34.53 53.33 -53.67
C GLN A 320 34.85 52.15 -52.72
N GLU A 321 35.99 51.48 -52.93
CA GLU A 321 36.51 50.46 -52.01
C GLU A 321 36.90 51.08 -50.66
N THR A 322 37.45 52.30 -50.68
CA THR A 322 37.84 53.04 -49.48
C THR A 322 36.62 53.38 -48.63
N GLU A 323 35.56 53.91 -49.25
CA GLU A 323 34.31 54.28 -48.57
C GLU A 323 33.59 53.04 -48.01
N GLY A 324 33.57 51.92 -48.75
CA GLY A 324 33.01 50.66 -48.28
C GLY A 324 33.73 50.09 -47.05
N LEU A 325 35.07 50.15 -47.04
CA LEU A 325 35.89 49.74 -45.90
C LEU A 325 35.70 50.67 -44.70
N GLN A 326 35.64 51.99 -44.91
CA GLN A 326 35.39 52.95 -43.83
C GLN A 326 34.01 52.77 -43.19
N LYS A 327 32.98 52.48 -44.00
CA LYS A 327 31.63 52.19 -43.48
C LYS A 327 31.63 50.94 -42.60
N ARG A 328 32.28 49.85 -43.02
CA ARG A 328 32.44 48.63 -42.21
C ARG A 328 33.24 48.84 -40.93
N ILE A 329 34.32 49.63 -40.97
CA ILE A 329 35.08 50.00 -39.76
C ILE A 329 34.19 50.78 -38.79
N LYS A 330 33.37 51.71 -39.29
CA LYS A 330 32.48 52.51 -38.44
C LYS A 330 31.39 51.66 -37.80
N GLU A 331 30.74 50.78 -38.57
CA GLU A 331 29.77 49.79 -38.06
C GLU A 331 30.41 48.87 -37.01
N PHE A 332 31.67 48.47 -37.21
CA PHE A 332 32.45 47.70 -36.25
C PHE A 332 32.74 48.48 -34.94
N GLN A 333 33.14 49.74 -35.05
CA GLN A 333 33.37 50.60 -33.88
C GLN A 333 32.09 50.84 -33.06
N GLU A 334 30.94 50.94 -33.72
CA GLU A 334 29.64 51.09 -33.06
C GLU A 334 29.23 49.82 -32.29
N THR A 335 29.54 48.63 -32.83
CA THR A 335 29.25 47.34 -32.17
C THR A 335 30.23 47.00 -31.04
N LEU A 336 31.47 47.50 -31.09
CA LEU A 336 32.49 47.28 -30.06
C LEU A 336 32.04 47.69 -28.65
N GLY A 337 31.34 48.83 -28.53
CA GLY A 337 30.85 49.32 -27.23
C GLY A 337 29.68 48.52 -26.66
N HIS A 338 28.93 47.83 -27.51
CA HIS A 338 27.87 46.89 -27.08
C HIS A 338 28.47 45.57 -26.60
N GLN A 339 29.42 45.02 -27.36
CA GLN A 339 30.09 43.77 -27.00
C GLN A 339 30.97 43.91 -25.75
N SER A 340 31.63 45.06 -25.57
CA SER A 340 32.40 45.34 -24.34
C SER A 340 31.52 45.28 -23.07
N ARG A 341 30.28 45.77 -23.14
CA ARG A 341 29.33 45.70 -22.02
C ARG A 341 28.82 44.28 -21.76
N LYS A 342 28.51 43.51 -22.80
CA LYS A 342 28.14 42.08 -22.68
C LYS A 342 29.27 41.28 -22.03
N ILE A 343 30.51 41.54 -22.44
CA ILE A 343 31.71 40.91 -21.87
C ILE A 343 31.88 41.29 -20.40
N GLU A 344 31.74 42.57 -20.03
CA GLU A 344 31.79 42.99 -18.62
C GLU A 344 30.71 42.32 -17.77
N GLU A 345 29.52 42.11 -18.32
CA GLU A 345 28.44 41.40 -17.65
C GLU A 345 28.78 39.92 -17.45
N ALA A 346 29.30 39.25 -18.49
CA ALA A 346 29.77 37.86 -18.42
C ALA A 346 30.96 37.69 -17.45
N MET A 347 31.86 38.67 -17.38
CA MET A 347 33.05 38.69 -16.51
C MET A 347 32.72 38.71 -15.02
N LYS A 348 31.52 39.14 -14.62
CA LYS A 348 31.08 39.11 -13.21
C LYS A 348 30.86 37.69 -12.68
N TYR A 349 30.66 36.71 -13.57
CA TYR A 349 30.23 35.36 -13.21
C TYR A 349 31.34 34.30 -13.32
N THR A 350 32.53 34.60 -13.86
CA THR A 350 33.61 33.60 -13.98
C THR A 350 35.01 34.19 -13.96
N GLN A 351 35.84 33.75 -13.01
CA GLN A 351 37.23 34.20 -12.85
C GLN A 351 38.21 33.63 -13.89
N SER A 352 37.91 32.49 -14.55
CA SER A 352 38.83 31.81 -15.48
C SER A 352 38.75 32.28 -16.94
N MET A 353 37.56 32.68 -17.43
CA MET A 353 37.38 33.31 -18.76
C MET A 353 38.07 34.68 -18.89
N ASN A 354 38.45 35.25 -17.75
CA ASN A 354 39.10 36.54 -17.61
C ASN A 354 40.42 36.64 -18.38
N LEU A 355 41.16 35.53 -18.56
CA LEU A 355 42.45 35.52 -19.24
C LEU A 355 42.32 35.47 -20.76
N ILE A 356 41.43 34.63 -21.30
CA ILE A 356 41.29 34.43 -22.75
C ILE A 356 40.64 35.66 -23.39
N ILE A 357 39.57 36.18 -22.78
CA ILE A 357 38.87 37.37 -23.29
C ILE A 357 39.77 38.61 -23.18
N LYS A 358 40.53 38.78 -22.09
CA LYS A 358 41.51 39.90 -21.98
C LYS A 358 42.65 39.79 -22.99
N LEU A 359 43.17 38.59 -23.25
CA LEU A 359 44.23 38.42 -24.25
C LEU A 359 43.73 38.84 -25.64
N VAL A 360 42.54 38.39 -26.03
CA VAL A 360 41.98 38.64 -27.37
C VAL A 360 41.54 40.08 -27.55
N ILE A 361 40.89 40.71 -26.54
CA ILE A 361 40.58 42.15 -26.59
C ILE A 361 41.87 42.96 -26.71
N ARG A 362 42.91 42.61 -25.96
CA ARG A 362 44.20 43.27 -26.07
C ARG A 362 44.79 43.13 -27.47
N THR A 363 44.71 41.94 -28.07
CA THR A 363 45.20 41.70 -29.45
C THR A 363 44.38 42.45 -30.51
N ILE A 364 43.05 42.53 -30.38
CA ILE A 364 42.18 43.29 -31.30
C ILE A 364 42.38 44.80 -31.11
N TYR A 365 42.50 45.27 -29.88
CA TYR A 365 42.77 46.68 -29.57
C TYR A 365 44.16 47.09 -30.07
N GLU A 366 45.17 46.25 -29.89
CA GLU A 366 46.51 46.43 -30.48
C GLU A 366 46.47 46.34 -32.02
N ALA A 367 45.59 45.56 -32.65
CA ALA A 367 45.43 45.54 -34.11
C ALA A 367 44.70 46.79 -34.66
N CYS A 368 43.65 47.26 -33.97
CA CYS A 368 42.88 48.44 -34.36
C CYS A 368 43.59 49.76 -34.04
N HIS A 369 44.42 49.83 -32.98
CA HIS A 369 45.17 51.03 -32.58
C HIS A 369 46.67 50.97 -32.90
N GLY A 370 47.24 49.77 -33.07
CA GLY A 370 48.57 49.57 -33.66
C GLY A 370 48.62 49.91 -35.15
N ASN A 371 47.46 50.24 -35.72
CA ASN A 371 47.29 50.84 -37.04
C ASN A 371 47.76 52.32 -37.05
N LYS A 372 49.01 52.56 -36.62
CA LYS A 372 49.81 53.66 -37.17
C LYS A 372 49.85 53.59 -38.71
N SER A 373 49.63 52.40 -39.28
CA SER A 373 49.45 52.20 -40.72
C SER A 373 48.23 52.90 -41.31
N THR A 374 47.06 53.04 -40.64
CA THR A 374 45.95 53.83 -41.24
C THR A 374 46.22 55.33 -41.24
N ALA A 375 46.93 55.86 -40.23
CA ALA A 375 47.40 57.25 -40.25
C ALA A 375 48.46 57.47 -41.35
N GLU A 376 49.34 56.50 -41.55
CA GLU A 376 50.40 56.54 -42.57
C GLU A 376 49.87 56.27 -43.99
N THR A 377 48.79 55.50 -44.12
CA THR A 377 48.04 55.27 -45.37
C THR A 377 47.19 56.49 -45.71
N ASN A 378 46.48 57.10 -44.73
CA ASN A 378 45.80 58.39 -44.93
C ASN A 378 46.79 59.52 -45.25
N ARG A 379 48.01 59.48 -44.68
CA ARG A 379 49.08 60.43 -45.01
C ARG A 379 49.63 60.20 -46.42
N ARG A 380 49.89 58.95 -46.82
CA ARG A 380 50.28 58.58 -48.20
C ARG A 380 49.21 58.91 -49.24
N VAL A 381 47.92 58.78 -48.89
CA VAL A 381 46.80 59.16 -49.75
C VAL A 381 46.68 60.69 -49.87
N SER A 382 46.87 61.43 -48.77
CA SER A 382 46.88 62.91 -48.76
C SER A 382 48.10 63.51 -49.48
N GLU A 383 49.23 62.81 -49.47
CA GLU A 383 50.45 63.21 -50.18
C GLU A 383 50.34 62.89 -51.70
N ARG A 384 49.61 61.84 -52.10
CA ARG A 384 49.35 61.50 -53.52
C ARG A 384 48.20 62.25 -54.18
N THR A 385 47.34 62.93 -53.43
CA THR A 385 46.29 63.82 -53.99
C THR A 385 46.76 65.27 -54.16
N ARG A 386 48.04 65.55 -53.86
CA ARG A 386 48.71 66.85 -54.06
C ARG A 386 49.76 66.87 -55.18
N GLU A 387 49.91 65.76 -55.90
CA GLU A 387 50.51 65.70 -57.25
C GLU A 387 49.38 65.58 -58.28
#